data_AF-A0A7S1ZM65-F1
#
_entry.id   AF-A0A7S1ZM65-F1
#
_cell.length_a   1.000
_cell.length_b   1.000
_cell.length_c   1.000
_cell.angle_alpha   90.00
_cell.angle_beta   90.00
_cell.angle_gamma   90.00
#
_symmetry.space_group_name_H-M   'P 1'
#
loop_
_entity.id
_entity.type
_entity.pdbx_description
1 polymer ?
#
loop_
_entity_poly.entity_id
_entity_poly.type
_entity_poly.pdbx_seq_one_letter_code
_entity_poly.pdbx_strand_id
1 'polypeptide(L)'
;MKHQSTFSLAAAAALLATANAFNGPFSTRPIQSTFPLHIAANPNDNVERRSVLTSAAAAFLGAAVVTQSPEASYARLEAVNRPDLLPSEPGLNVIQIQKFLTTGQANRMDKLLASLEKDTGFRVRVLCQAYPQTPGLAVRDYWDLGKEGQKDDKYIVLVVDQFGGKGNVLNFNVGEGVKFALPNVFWTRLQAKYGTVSWRGLV
;
A
#
# COMPACT_ATOMS: atom_id res chain seq x y z
N MET A 1 -25.85 -46.91 17.09
CA MET A 1 -27.07 -46.35 16.47
C MET A 1 -26.63 -45.32 15.44
N LYS A 2 -27.09 -45.50 14.21
CA LYS A 2 -26.79 -44.66 13.05
C LYS A 2 -27.59 -43.36 13.18
N HIS A 3 -26.97 -42.21 12.94
CA HIS A 3 -27.68 -41.09 12.33
C HIS A 3 -26.72 -40.26 11.50
N GLN A 4 -26.90 -40.38 10.17
CA GLN A 4 -26.44 -39.41 9.22
C GLN A 4 -27.25 -38.12 9.38
N SER A 5 -26.63 -36.97 9.08
CA SER A 5 -27.35 -35.79 8.63
C SER A 5 -26.47 -34.98 7.67
N THR A 6 -26.69 -35.27 6.40
CA THR A 6 -26.66 -34.40 5.22
C THR A 6 -25.94 -33.05 5.31
N PHE A 7 -24.84 -32.98 4.55
CA PHE A 7 -24.21 -31.78 4.02
C PHE A 7 -25.22 -30.86 3.30
N SER A 8 -25.20 -29.57 3.64
CA SER A 8 -25.65 -28.51 2.73
C SER A 8 -24.44 -27.66 2.36
N LEU A 9 -23.82 -28.05 1.24
CA LEU A 9 -22.64 -27.47 0.61
C LEU A 9 -23.11 -26.33 -0.29
N ALA A 10 -23.40 -25.15 0.28
CA ALA A 10 -23.80 -23.98 -0.48
C ALA A 10 -23.39 -22.69 0.24
N ALA A 11 -22.10 -22.33 0.19
CA ALA A 11 -21.59 -20.94 0.34
C ALA A 11 -20.05 -20.81 0.26
N ALA A 12 -19.29 -21.82 -0.21
CA ALA A 12 -17.82 -21.74 -0.28
C ALA A 12 -17.25 -21.85 -1.72
N ALA A 13 -18.09 -21.67 -2.74
CA ALA A 13 -17.68 -21.65 -4.15
C ALA A 13 -17.96 -20.27 -4.77
N ALA A 14 -17.13 -19.28 -4.42
CA ALA A 14 -17.13 -17.98 -5.10
C ALA A 14 -15.71 -17.44 -5.33
N LEU A 15 -14.73 -18.34 -5.52
CA LEU A 15 -13.40 -17.96 -6.02
C LEU A 15 -12.83 -18.87 -7.13
N LEU A 16 -13.64 -19.76 -7.71
CA LEU A 16 -13.28 -20.54 -8.90
C LEU A 16 -14.43 -20.52 -9.92
N ALA A 17 -14.56 -19.42 -10.66
CA ALA A 17 -15.27 -19.38 -11.95
C ALA A 17 -14.97 -18.05 -12.64
N THR A 18 -13.99 -18.04 -13.55
CA THR A 18 -13.92 -17.23 -14.78
C THR A 18 -12.53 -17.45 -15.40
N ALA A 19 -12.29 -18.69 -15.82
CA ALA A 19 -11.35 -18.96 -16.89
C ALA A 19 -12.18 -19.12 -18.18
N ASN A 20 -11.67 -18.53 -19.27
CA ASN A 20 -12.16 -18.61 -20.65
C ASN A 20 -13.31 -17.68 -21.04
N ALA A 21 -12.97 -16.44 -21.39
CA ALA A 21 -13.46 -15.80 -22.61
C ALA A 21 -12.52 -14.63 -22.99
N PHE A 22 -12.40 -14.37 -24.29
CA PHE A 22 -11.66 -13.28 -24.95
C PHE A 22 -10.17 -13.52 -25.28
N ASN A 23 -9.98 -14.46 -26.19
CA ASN A 23 -9.06 -14.27 -27.31
C ASN A 23 -9.68 -13.25 -28.29
N GLY A 24 -8.96 -12.17 -28.61
CA GLY A 24 -9.28 -11.22 -29.68
C GLY A 24 -8.00 -10.66 -30.30
N PRO A 25 -7.93 -10.45 -31.63
CA PRO A 25 -6.67 -10.24 -32.34
C PRO A 25 -6.19 -8.78 -32.34
N PHE A 26 -4.86 -8.67 -32.41
CA PHE A 26 -3.98 -7.56 -32.81
C PHE A 26 -4.59 -6.31 -33.51
N SER A 27 -4.10 -5.13 -33.11
CA SER A 27 -3.89 -4.01 -34.04
C SER A 27 -2.76 -3.10 -33.54
N THR A 28 -1.55 -3.30 -34.06
CA THR A 28 -0.41 -2.38 -33.93
C THR A 28 -0.42 -1.45 -35.14
N ARG A 29 -0.57 -0.15 -34.92
CA ARG A 29 -0.30 0.88 -35.94
C ARG A 29 1.03 1.57 -35.62
N PRO A 30 2.01 1.59 -36.54
CA PRO A 30 3.20 2.42 -36.39
C PRO A 30 2.87 3.89 -36.69
N ILE A 31 3.39 4.80 -35.87
CA ILE A 31 3.37 6.25 -36.12
C ILE A 31 4.60 6.57 -36.97
N GLN A 32 4.38 7.06 -38.19
CA GLN A 32 5.43 7.45 -39.12
C GLN A 32 5.76 8.94 -38.95
N SER A 33 7.03 9.24 -38.72
CA SER A 33 7.62 10.58 -38.62
C SER A 33 7.91 11.15 -40.02
N THR A 34 7.66 12.44 -40.22
CA THR A 34 8.22 13.18 -41.36
C THR A 34 8.25 14.68 -41.05
N PHE A 35 9.44 15.23 -40.83
CA PHE A 35 9.72 16.66 -40.97
C PHE A 35 10.90 16.79 -41.95
N PRO A 36 10.76 17.54 -43.05
CA PRO A 36 11.86 17.72 -43.99
C PRO A 36 12.86 18.76 -43.48
N LEU A 37 14.14 18.39 -43.54
CA LEU A 37 15.30 19.29 -43.49
C LEU A 37 15.32 20.14 -44.76
N HIS A 38 15.36 21.46 -44.62
CA HIS A 38 15.81 22.34 -45.70
C HIS A 38 17.05 23.10 -45.24
N ILE A 39 18.18 22.72 -45.82
CA ILE A 39 19.46 23.42 -45.75
C ILE A 39 19.49 24.41 -46.92
N ALA A 40 19.82 25.66 -46.66
CA ALA A 40 20.29 26.61 -47.65
C ALA A 40 21.43 27.42 -47.03
N ALA A 41 22.60 27.31 -47.63
CA ALA A 41 23.84 27.96 -47.22
C ALA A 41 23.94 29.39 -47.78
N ASN A 42 24.65 30.28 -47.08
CA ASN A 42 25.32 31.42 -47.70
C ASN A 42 26.71 31.58 -47.06
N PRO A 43 27.81 31.69 -47.83
CA PRO A 43 29.18 31.72 -47.33
C PRO A 43 29.70 33.16 -47.18
N ASN A 44 30.87 33.26 -46.56
CA ASN A 44 31.68 34.46 -46.28
C ASN A 44 31.38 35.12 -44.92
N ASP A 45 32.18 34.82 -43.91
CA ASP A 45 33.34 35.68 -43.64
C ASP A 45 34.32 35.04 -42.65
N ASN A 46 35.59 35.31 -42.93
CA ASN A 46 36.78 34.74 -42.33
C ASN A 46 37.08 35.38 -40.96
N VAL A 47 37.65 34.56 -40.07
CA VAL A 47 38.63 34.89 -39.02
C VAL A 47 38.38 36.14 -38.17
N GLU A 48 38.18 35.95 -36.86
CA GLU A 48 39.12 36.51 -35.87
C GLU A 48 38.93 35.90 -34.47
N ARG A 49 39.93 35.14 -34.05
CA ARG A 49 40.18 34.79 -32.65
C ARG A 49 40.88 35.97 -32.01
N ARG A 50 40.28 36.57 -30.97
CA ARG A 50 40.90 37.14 -29.76
C ARG A 50 40.03 38.27 -29.23
N SER A 51 39.68 38.19 -27.95
CA SER A 51 39.98 39.25 -26.96
C SER A 51 39.07 39.06 -25.75
N VAL A 52 39.68 38.62 -24.66
CA VAL A 52 39.17 38.82 -23.30
C VAL A 52 39.44 40.29 -22.98
N LEU A 53 38.43 41.08 -22.58
CA LEU A 53 38.59 42.22 -21.68
C LEU A 53 37.22 42.77 -21.25
N THR A 54 36.96 42.58 -19.97
CA THR A 54 36.16 43.37 -19.02
C THR A 54 35.68 44.76 -19.47
N SER A 55 34.40 45.03 -19.24
CA SER A 55 33.97 46.34 -18.71
C SER A 55 32.87 46.15 -17.67
N ALA A 56 33.14 46.65 -16.47
CA ALA A 56 32.18 46.78 -15.39
C ALA A 56 31.56 48.17 -15.47
N ALA A 57 30.22 48.27 -15.50
CA ALA A 57 29.46 49.41 -14.97
C ALA A 57 27.94 49.16 -15.06
N ALA A 58 27.34 48.95 -13.88
CA ALA A 58 26.05 49.45 -13.39
C ALA A 58 24.84 49.61 -14.34
N ALA A 59 23.74 48.93 -13.98
CA ALA A 59 22.44 49.60 -13.76
C ALA A 59 21.50 48.65 -12.99
N PHE A 60 21.19 49.03 -11.75
CA PHE A 60 20.22 48.37 -10.87
C PHE A 60 18.80 48.63 -11.39
N LEU A 61 18.11 47.63 -11.94
CA LEU A 61 16.66 47.67 -12.14
C LEU A 61 16.03 46.27 -12.01
N GLY A 62 15.23 46.08 -10.95
CA GLY A 62 14.06 45.19 -11.01
C GLY A 62 14.19 43.74 -10.53
N ALA A 63 14.85 43.46 -9.41
CA ALA A 63 14.69 42.18 -8.73
C ALA A 63 13.58 42.24 -7.67
N ALA A 64 12.32 42.11 -8.10
CA ALA A 64 11.22 41.74 -7.21
C ALA A 64 10.88 40.27 -7.46
N VAL A 65 11.83 39.38 -7.15
CA VAL A 65 11.52 37.96 -7.02
C VAL A 65 10.79 37.82 -5.69
N VAL A 66 9.48 37.64 -5.72
CA VAL A 66 8.73 37.14 -4.57
C VAL A 66 9.33 35.77 -4.26
N THR A 67 10.27 35.72 -3.32
CA THR A 67 10.73 34.49 -2.72
C THR A 67 9.57 33.93 -1.91
N GLN A 68 8.68 33.20 -2.59
CA GLN A 68 7.74 32.31 -1.93
C GLN A 68 8.61 31.21 -1.30
N SER A 69 9.00 31.41 -0.05
CA SER A 69 9.50 30.32 0.78
C SER A 69 8.44 29.21 0.72
N PRO A 70 8.79 27.97 0.37
CA PRO A 70 7.86 26.87 0.52
C PRO A 70 7.50 26.81 2.02
N GLU A 71 6.24 27.16 2.33
CA GLU A 71 5.64 26.91 3.63
C GLU A 71 5.89 25.43 3.93
N ALA A 72 6.67 25.16 4.98
CA ALA A 72 6.91 23.80 5.43
C ALA A 72 5.54 23.21 5.79
N SER A 73 5.06 22.30 4.95
CA SER A 73 3.85 21.54 5.21
C SER A 73 4.12 20.62 6.41
N TYR A 74 3.87 21.13 7.62
CA TYR A 74 3.87 20.35 8.86
C TYR A 74 2.60 19.48 8.91
N ALA A 75 2.57 18.45 8.08
CA ALA A 75 1.72 17.29 8.30
C ALA A 75 2.58 16.04 8.34
N ARG A 76 3.71 16.11 9.06
CA ARG A 76 4.37 14.88 9.52
C ARG A 76 3.51 14.37 10.65
N LEU A 77 2.62 13.42 10.34
CA LEU A 77 1.91 12.64 11.35
C LEU A 77 2.93 12.13 12.35
N GLU A 78 2.73 12.44 13.63
CA GLU A 78 3.64 11.97 14.67
C GLU A 78 3.63 10.45 14.68
N ALA A 79 4.82 9.85 14.81
CA ALA A 79 4.94 8.40 14.93
C ALA A 79 4.43 8.00 16.32
N VAL A 80 3.13 7.74 16.44
CA VAL A 80 2.50 7.36 17.70
C VAL A 80 2.59 5.85 17.87
N ASN A 81 3.37 5.43 18.87
CA ASN A 81 3.52 4.03 19.28
C ASN A 81 3.08 3.89 20.74
N ARG A 82 1.86 3.38 20.94
CA ARG A 82 1.21 3.28 22.26
C ARG A 82 0.92 1.82 22.64
N PRO A 83 1.90 1.08 23.18
CA PRO A 83 1.71 -0.32 23.58
C PRO A 83 0.67 -0.49 24.69
N ASP A 84 0.40 0.55 25.48
CA ASP A 84 -0.60 0.59 26.54
C ASP A 84 -2.03 0.33 26.04
N LEU A 85 -2.29 0.51 24.74
CA LEU A 85 -3.60 0.27 24.13
C LEU A 85 -3.87 -1.22 23.87
N LEU A 86 -2.85 -2.06 23.94
CA LEU A 86 -2.99 -3.48 23.66
C LEU A 86 -3.69 -4.22 24.81
N PRO A 87 -4.52 -5.24 24.51
CA PRO A 87 -5.11 -6.09 25.53
C PRO A 87 -4.04 -6.82 26.34
N SER A 88 -4.27 -6.97 27.65
CA SER A 88 -3.40 -7.78 28.51
C SER A 88 -3.58 -9.28 28.28
N GLU A 89 -4.76 -9.71 27.84
CA GLU A 89 -5.03 -11.09 27.45
C GLU A 89 -4.27 -11.41 26.16
N PRO A 90 -3.41 -12.44 26.11
CA PRO A 90 -2.72 -12.84 24.89
C PRO A 90 -3.63 -13.65 23.96
N GLY A 91 -3.25 -13.74 22.68
CA GLY A 91 -3.84 -14.71 21.74
C GLY A 91 -5.12 -14.26 21.02
N LEU A 92 -5.56 -13.02 21.20
CA LEU A 92 -6.67 -12.47 20.43
C LEU A 92 -6.26 -12.25 18.96
N ASN A 93 -7.04 -12.73 17.99
CA ASN A 93 -6.77 -12.47 16.57
C ASN A 93 -7.37 -11.14 16.10
N VAL A 94 -8.30 -10.60 16.88
CA VAL A 94 -9.00 -9.35 16.62
C VAL A 94 -8.80 -8.41 17.80
N ILE A 95 -8.11 -7.30 17.57
CA ILE A 95 -7.90 -6.24 18.56
C ILE A 95 -8.70 -5.03 18.14
N GLN A 96 -9.51 -4.51 19.05
CA GLN A 96 -10.33 -3.33 18.84
C GLN A 96 -9.97 -2.26 19.86
N ILE A 97 -9.09 -1.33 19.46
CA ILE A 97 -8.80 -0.11 20.24
C ILE A 97 -10.02 0.81 20.19
N GLN A 98 -10.72 0.80 19.06
CA GLN A 98 -12.00 1.45 18.85
C GLN A 98 -13.06 0.42 18.49
N LYS A 99 -14.30 0.70 18.89
CA LYS A 99 -15.43 -0.23 18.73
C LYS A 99 -16.04 -0.13 17.34
N PHE A 100 -15.47 -0.86 16.39
CA PHE A 100 -16.01 -0.97 15.02
C PHE A 100 -17.00 -2.13 14.87
N LEU A 101 -16.84 -3.19 15.67
CA LEU A 101 -17.65 -4.40 15.61
C LEU A 101 -18.43 -4.58 16.91
N THR A 102 -19.61 -5.17 16.78
CA THR A 102 -20.31 -5.76 17.93
C THR A 102 -19.50 -6.93 18.52
N THR A 103 -19.70 -7.23 19.79
CA THR A 103 -19.02 -8.35 20.47
C THR A 103 -19.23 -9.68 19.73
N GLY A 104 -20.45 -9.93 19.23
CA GLY A 104 -20.74 -11.13 18.45
C GLY A 104 -19.97 -11.21 17.12
N GLN A 105 -19.82 -10.09 16.42
CA GLN A 105 -19.03 -10.02 15.19
C GLN A 105 -17.54 -10.24 15.45
N ALA A 106 -17.00 -9.59 16.49
CA ALA A 106 -15.60 -9.77 16.89
C ALA A 106 -15.30 -11.23 17.24
N ASN A 107 -16.14 -11.85 18.08
CA ASN A 107 -15.99 -13.25 18.48
C ASN A 107 -16.14 -14.22 17.30
N ARG A 108 -17.05 -13.94 16.37
CA ARG A 108 -17.20 -14.75 15.16
C ARG A 108 -15.98 -14.64 14.26
N MET A 109 -15.46 -13.42 14.09
CA MET A 109 -14.29 -13.17 13.28
C MET A 109 -13.05 -13.82 13.89
N ASP A 110 -12.84 -13.70 15.19
CA ASP A 110 -11.74 -14.35 15.90
C ASP A 110 -11.71 -15.88 15.67
N LYS A 111 -12.86 -16.55 15.81
CA LYS A 111 -13.00 -17.99 15.51
C LYS A 111 -12.71 -18.34 14.05
N LEU A 112 -13.15 -17.49 13.12
CA LEU A 112 -12.91 -17.69 11.69
C LEU A 112 -11.41 -17.57 11.38
N LEU A 113 -10.74 -16.57 11.94
CA LEU A 113 -9.30 -16.37 11.76
C LEU A 113 -8.50 -17.51 12.37
N ALA A 114 -8.87 -17.99 13.56
CA ALA A 114 -8.25 -19.15 14.18
C ALA A 114 -8.41 -20.43 13.34
N SER A 115 -9.59 -20.63 12.74
CA SER A 115 -9.85 -21.78 11.87
C SER A 115 -9.05 -21.67 10.56
N LEU A 116 -8.98 -20.48 9.98
CA LEU A 116 -8.18 -20.22 8.77
C LEU A 116 -6.70 -20.50 9.01
N GLU A 117 -6.16 -20.08 10.16
CA GLU A 117 -4.78 -20.36 10.54
C GLU A 117 -4.53 -21.86 10.71
N LYS A 118 -5.45 -22.57 11.36
CA LYS A 118 -5.36 -24.03 11.52
C LYS A 118 -5.39 -24.76 10.17
N ASP A 119 -6.23 -24.33 9.24
CA ASP A 119 -6.46 -25.04 7.98
C ASP A 119 -5.39 -24.74 6.93
N THR A 120 -4.78 -23.55 6.97
CA THR A 120 -3.90 -23.06 5.90
C THR A 120 -2.49 -22.68 6.36
N GLY A 121 -2.29 -22.46 7.66
CA GLY A 121 -1.06 -21.90 8.22
C GLY A 121 -0.90 -20.39 8.01
N PHE A 122 -1.87 -19.68 7.41
CA PHE A 122 -1.84 -18.23 7.28
C PHE A 122 -2.36 -17.55 8.55
N ARG A 123 -1.53 -16.72 9.18
CA ARG A 123 -1.88 -15.94 10.37
C ARG A 123 -2.51 -14.62 9.96
N VAL A 124 -3.84 -14.56 9.96
CA VAL A 124 -4.56 -13.32 9.67
C VAL A 124 -4.99 -12.66 10.99
N ARG A 125 -4.66 -11.38 11.14
CA ARG A 125 -4.95 -10.57 12.34
C ARG A 125 -5.70 -9.30 11.94
N VAL A 126 -6.58 -8.82 12.81
CA VAL A 126 -7.37 -7.60 12.57
C VAL A 126 -7.12 -6.61 13.69
N LEU A 127 -6.70 -5.41 13.33
CA LEU A 127 -6.50 -4.29 14.24
C LEU A 127 -7.47 -3.17 13.87
N CYS A 128 -8.41 -2.87 14.75
CA CYS A 128 -9.29 -1.71 14.60
C CYS A 128 -8.78 -0.57 15.48
N GLN A 129 -8.31 0.52 14.88
CA GLN A 129 -7.72 1.66 15.56
C GLN A 129 -8.27 2.98 15.03
N ALA A 130 -7.91 4.09 15.69
CA ALA A 130 -8.13 5.42 15.15
C ALA A 130 -7.05 6.37 15.69
N TYR A 131 -6.37 7.08 14.79
CA TYR A 131 -5.43 8.13 15.19
C TYR A 131 -6.09 9.16 16.12
N PRO A 132 -5.40 9.64 17.17
CA PRO A 132 -4.00 9.34 17.54
C PRO A 132 -3.82 8.10 18.43
N GLN A 133 -4.85 7.29 18.67
CA GLN A 133 -4.75 6.08 19.49
C GLN A 133 -4.30 4.89 18.64
N THR A 134 -3.00 4.81 18.41
CA THR A 134 -2.38 3.76 17.58
C THR A 134 -1.32 2.98 18.37
N PRO A 135 -1.46 1.64 18.51
CA PRO A 135 -0.42 0.83 19.13
C PRO A 135 0.86 0.72 18.31
N GLY A 136 0.83 1.09 17.02
CA GLY A 136 2.02 1.17 16.18
C GLY A 136 2.76 -0.16 16.09
N LEU A 137 4.08 -0.14 16.32
CA LEU A 137 4.94 -1.31 16.18
C LEU A 137 4.67 -2.39 17.24
N ALA A 138 4.09 -2.04 18.39
CA ALA A 138 3.86 -2.97 19.49
C ALA A 138 2.96 -4.16 19.12
N VAL A 139 2.12 -4.01 18.09
CA VAL A 139 1.25 -5.10 17.62
C VAL A 139 2.04 -6.26 17.00
N ARG A 140 3.26 -6.01 16.51
CA ARG A 140 4.16 -7.06 16.00
C ARG A 140 4.60 -7.98 17.14
N ASP A 141 4.97 -7.39 18.27
CA ASP A 141 5.47 -8.13 19.42
C ASP A 141 4.34 -8.92 20.10
N TYR A 142 3.16 -8.30 20.22
CA TYR A 142 1.98 -8.97 20.79
C TYR A 142 1.55 -10.22 20.01
N TRP A 143 1.56 -10.17 18.67
CA TRP A 143 1.18 -11.31 17.82
C TRP A 143 2.34 -12.19 17.38
N ASP A 144 3.56 -11.88 17.82
CA ASP A 144 4.78 -12.57 17.40
C ASP A 144 4.92 -12.65 15.86
N LEU A 145 4.92 -11.50 15.20
CA LEU A 145 4.94 -11.36 13.73
C LEU A 145 6.25 -10.78 13.21
N GLY A 146 6.79 -11.41 12.17
CA GLY A 146 7.92 -10.89 11.39
C GLY A 146 9.16 -10.65 12.23
N LYS A 147 9.48 -11.56 13.15
CA LYS A 147 10.75 -11.56 13.90
C LYS A 147 11.93 -11.69 12.96
N GLU A 148 13.05 -11.07 13.33
CA GLU A 148 14.31 -11.21 12.61
C GLU A 148 14.73 -12.69 12.59
N GLY A 149 14.77 -13.29 11.40
CA GLY A 149 15.03 -14.72 11.19
C GLY A 149 13.82 -15.53 10.70
N GLN A 150 12.58 -15.02 10.85
CA GLN A 150 11.37 -15.68 10.33
C GLN A 150 11.00 -15.14 8.94
N LYS A 151 11.83 -15.43 7.93
CA LYS A 151 11.60 -14.96 6.54
C LYS A 151 10.36 -15.56 5.89
N ASP A 152 10.03 -16.79 6.24
CA ASP A 152 8.87 -17.50 5.70
C ASP A 152 7.57 -17.20 6.45
N ASP A 153 7.54 -16.15 7.29
CA ASP A 153 6.39 -15.85 8.12
C ASP A 153 5.15 -15.47 7.27
N LYS A 154 4.10 -16.27 7.42
CA LYS A 154 2.86 -16.21 6.63
C LYS A 154 1.79 -15.42 7.36
N TYR A 155 1.99 -14.12 7.55
CA TYR A 155 0.99 -13.26 8.18
C TYR A 155 0.38 -12.18 7.28
N ILE A 156 -0.85 -11.79 7.62
CA ILE A 156 -1.50 -10.57 7.13
C ILE A 156 -2.11 -9.87 8.34
N VAL A 157 -1.77 -8.60 8.55
CA VAL A 157 -2.48 -7.74 9.51
C VAL A 157 -3.35 -6.76 8.74
N LEU A 158 -4.67 -6.91 8.90
CA LEU A 158 -5.66 -5.97 8.42
C LEU A 158 -5.85 -4.86 9.46
N VAL A 159 -5.36 -3.68 9.14
CA VAL A 159 -5.55 -2.47 9.93
C VAL A 159 -6.76 -1.72 9.39
N VAL A 160 -7.73 -1.48 10.26
CA VAL A 160 -8.91 -0.67 10.01
C VAL A 160 -8.72 0.65 10.75
N ASP A 161 -8.56 1.73 10.00
CA ASP A 161 -8.38 3.08 10.55
C ASP A 161 -9.22 4.08 9.77
N GLN A 162 -10.04 4.85 10.48
CA GLN A 162 -10.94 5.83 9.89
C GLN A 162 -10.34 7.25 9.82
N PHE A 163 -9.00 7.37 9.77
CA PHE A 163 -8.23 8.61 9.77
C PHE A 163 -8.96 9.83 9.16
N GLY A 164 -9.61 10.63 10.01
CA GLY A 164 -10.35 11.84 9.62
C GLY A 164 -11.44 11.66 8.55
N GLY A 165 -11.92 10.44 8.29
CA GLY A 165 -12.93 10.11 7.28
C GLY A 165 -12.49 10.27 5.83
N LYS A 166 -11.18 10.44 5.56
CA LYS A 166 -10.64 10.67 4.21
C LYS A 166 -9.59 9.63 3.85
N GLY A 167 -9.76 9.02 2.69
CA GLY A 167 -8.83 8.01 2.18
C GLY A 167 -9.33 6.58 2.41
N ASN A 168 -8.44 5.63 2.18
CA ASN A 168 -8.78 4.23 2.22
C ASN A 168 -8.69 3.69 3.67
N VAL A 169 -9.79 3.07 4.13
CA VAL A 169 -10.00 2.67 5.54
C VAL A 169 -9.25 1.38 5.89
N LEU A 170 -8.93 0.54 4.88
CA LEU A 170 -8.35 -0.78 5.08
C LEU A 170 -6.90 -0.82 4.59
N ASN A 171 -5.97 -1.08 5.50
CA ASN A 171 -4.56 -1.26 5.18
C ASN A 171 -4.13 -2.70 5.50
N PHE A 172 -3.54 -3.37 4.52
CA PHE A 172 -3.10 -4.75 4.62
C PHE A 172 -1.58 -4.79 4.77
N ASN A 173 -1.10 -5.12 5.96
CA ASN A 173 0.33 -5.33 6.22
C ASN A 173 0.67 -6.80 6.02
N VAL A 174 1.43 -7.10 4.98
CA VAL A 174 1.64 -8.47 4.51
C VAL A 174 3.07 -8.92 4.76
N GLY A 175 3.21 -10.08 5.40
CA GLY A 175 4.50 -10.76 5.59
C GLY A 175 5.07 -11.31 4.29
N GLU A 176 6.39 -11.43 4.25
CA GLU A 176 7.12 -11.89 3.07
C GLU A 176 6.68 -13.31 2.63
N GLY A 177 6.43 -14.21 3.59
CA GLY A 177 5.97 -15.57 3.32
C GLY A 177 4.59 -15.65 2.65
N VAL A 178 3.72 -14.64 2.81
CA VAL A 178 2.42 -14.57 2.12
C VAL A 178 2.54 -13.91 0.77
N LYS A 179 3.34 -12.83 0.67
CA LYS A 179 3.56 -12.09 -0.56
C LYS A 179 3.93 -13.02 -1.73
N PHE A 180 4.79 -13.99 -1.47
CA PHE A 180 5.23 -14.97 -2.48
C PHE A 180 4.31 -16.20 -2.61
N ALA A 181 3.41 -16.44 -1.64
CA ALA A 181 2.46 -17.55 -1.71
C ALA A 181 1.26 -17.25 -2.62
N LEU A 182 0.98 -15.98 -2.92
CA LEU A 182 -0.17 -15.56 -3.72
C LEU A 182 0.27 -14.82 -5.01
N PRO A 183 -0.43 -15.00 -6.16
CA PRO A 183 -0.10 -14.32 -7.41
C PRO A 183 -0.22 -12.79 -7.30
N ASN A 184 0.61 -12.04 -8.02
CA ASN A 184 0.57 -10.56 -7.99
C ASN A 184 -0.81 -9.98 -8.41
N VAL A 185 -1.54 -10.69 -9.27
CA VAL A 185 -2.90 -10.31 -9.69
C VAL A 185 -3.89 -10.32 -8.51
N PHE A 186 -3.69 -11.19 -7.51
CA PHE A 186 -4.50 -11.19 -6.30
C PHE A 186 -4.34 -9.87 -5.55
N TRP A 187 -3.10 -9.43 -5.34
CA TRP A 187 -2.79 -8.22 -4.58
C TRP A 187 -3.25 -6.94 -5.27
N THR A 188 -3.16 -6.86 -6.59
CA THR A 188 -3.66 -5.71 -7.35
C THR A 188 -5.18 -5.63 -7.30
N ARG A 189 -5.90 -6.76 -7.38
CA ARG A 189 -7.36 -6.81 -7.23
C ARG A 189 -7.81 -6.49 -5.80
N LEU A 190 -7.09 -7.00 -4.79
CA LEU A 190 -7.35 -6.70 -3.39
C LEU A 190 -7.26 -5.20 -3.15
N GLN A 191 -6.21 -4.57 -3.68
CA GLN A 191 -6.00 -3.14 -3.51
C GLN A 191 -7.07 -2.30 -4.19
N ALA A 192 -7.36 -2.61 -5.47
CA ALA A 192 -8.38 -1.89 -6.23
C ALA A 192 -9.78 -1.96 -5.60
N LYS A 193 -10.09 -3.03 -4.87
CA LYS A 193 -11.42 -3.25 -4.30
C LYS A 193 -11.56 -2.83 -2.85
N TYR A 194 -10.54 -3.07 -2.03
CA TYR A 194 -10.67 -2.97 -0.57
C TYR A 194 -9.70 -1.99 0.04
N GLY A 195 -8.49 -1.84 -0.50
CA GLY A 195 -7.58 -0.85 0.07
C GLY A 195 -6.12 -0.88 -0.32
N THR A 196 -5.22 -0.64 0.63
CA THR A 196 -3.80 -0.44 0.38
C THR A 196 -3.02 -1.62 0.96
N VAL A 197 -2.04 -2.14 0.22
CA VAL A 197 -1.18 -3.21 0.72
C VAL A 197 0.21 -2.65 0.98
N SER A 198 0.71 -2.87 2.19
CA SER A 198 2.08 -2.56 2.59
C SER A 198 2.91 -3.84 2.68
N TRP A 199 4.08 -3.80 2.06
CA TRP A 199 5.06 -4.89 2.04
C TRP A 199 6.15 -4.74 3.09
N ARG A 200 6.22 -3.59 3.78
CA ARG A 200 7.31 -3.26 4.71
C ARG A 200 7.08 -3.83 6.13
N GLY A 201 6.06 -4.67 6.30
CA GLY A 201 5.54 -4.99 7.62
C GLY A 201 4.88 -3.76 8.27
N LEU A 202 4.32 -3.94 9.46
CA LEU A 202 3.50 -2.94 10.16
C LEU A 202 4.20 -1.58 10.28
N VAL A 203 3.70 -0.58 9.52
CA VAL A 203 3.84 0.87 9.69
C VAL A 203 2.56 1.49 9.16
#